data_AF-A0A658NHU4-F1
#
_entry.id   AF-A0A658NHU4-F1
#
_cell.length_a   1.000
_cell.length_b   1.000
_cell.length_c   1.000
_cell.angle_alpha   90.00
_cell.angle_beta   90.00
_cell.angle_gamma   90.00
#
_symmetry.space_group_name_H-M   'P 1'
#
loop_
_entity.id
_entity.type
_entity.pdbx_description
1 polymer ?
#
loop_
_entity_poly.entity_id
_entity_poly.type
_entity_poly.pdbx_seq_one_letter_code
_entity_poly.pdbx_strand_id
1 'polypeptide(L)' 'VGNYVLMSYGDGAVMGVPAHDERDFAFAKKYALPIEQVVALGDKPYSLDAWQEWYGSKDGVCINSGKYDGLGYEAAV' A
#
# COMPACT_ATOMS: atom_id res chain seq x y z
N VAL A 1 -5.66 -7.65 18.70
CA VAL A 1 -4.34 -8.31 18.52
C VAL A 1 -4.45 -9.25 17.34
N GLY A 2 -3.85 -8.87 16.19
CA GLY A 2 -3.89 -9.67 14.96
C GLY A 2 -2.66 -10.57 14.86
N ASN A 3 -2.86 -11.88 14.72
CA ASN A 3 -1.82 -12.90 14.64
C ASN A 3 -1.10 -12.92 13.28
N TYR A 4 -0.56 -11.78 12.84
CA TYR A 4 0.17 -11.67 11.57
C TYR A 4 1.66 -11.31 11.77
N VAL A 5 2.05 -10.83 12.95
CA VAL A 5 3.46 -10.47 13.20
C VAL A 5 4.22 -11.71 13.68
N LEU A 6 4.91 -12.38 12.74
CA LEU A 6 6.02 -13.26 13.08
C LEU A 6 7.12 -12.40 13.72
N MET A 7 7.22 -12.43 15.05
CA MET A 7 8.22 -11.72 15.86
C MET A 7 9.70 -12.11 15.58
N SER A 8 9.96 -12.83 14.49
CA SER A 8 11.25 -13.48 14.24
C SER A 8 12.05 -12.88 13.09
N TYR A 9 11.55 -11.88 12.37
CA TYR A 9 12.31 -11.21 11.30
C TYR A 9 11.82 -9.78 11.04
N GLY A 10 12.66 -8.78 11.33
CA GLY A 10 12.35 -7.35 11.23
C GLY A 10 11.98 -6.71 12.58
N ASP A 11 12.11 -5.38 12.69
CA ASP A 11 12.11 -4.53 13.90
C ASP A 11 10.81 -4.51 14.74
N GLY A 12 9.99 -5.57 14.69
CA GLY A 12 8.74 -5.70 15.43
C GLY A 12 7.60 -4.81 14.94
N ALA A 13 7.86 -3.95 13.94
CA ALA A 13 6.87 -3.07 13.30
C ALA A 13 6.97 -3.21 11.78
N VAL A 14 5.89 -3.68 11.15
CA VAL A 14 5.71 -3.64 9.70
C VAL A 14 4.84 -2.44 9.40
N MET A 15 5.33 -1.51 8.59
CA MET A 15 4.50 -0.42 8.08
C MET A 15 3.51 -1.04 7.09
N GLY A 16 2.29 -1.31 7.58
CA GLY A 16 1.25 -1.80 6.72
C GLY A 16 0.77 -0.68 5.82
N VAL A 17 0.85 -0.86 4.50
CA VAL A 17 0.34 0.09 3.52
C VAL A 17 -0.88 -0.57 2.87
N PRO A 18 -2.09 -0.40 3.44
CA PRO A 18 -3.29 -1.11 2.98
C PRO A 18 -3.60 -0.87 1.52
N ALA A 19 -3.14 0.24 0.96
CA ALA A 19 -3.36 0.56 -0.43
C ALA A 19 -2.53 -0.29 -1.41
N HIS A 20 -1.45 -0.92 -0.94
CA HIS A 20 -0.44 -1.59 -1.77
C HIS A 20 0.00 -2.97 -1.25
N ASP A 21 -0.55 -3.45 -0.13
CA ASP A 21 -0.43 -4.85 0.36
C ASP A 21 -1.82 -5.48 0.55
N GLU A 22 -2.03 -6.67 -0.02
CA GLU A 22 -3.30 -7.40 0.01
C GLU A 22 -3.75 -7.74 1.44
N ARG A 23 -2.80 -8.11 2.30
CA ARG A 23 -3.08 -8.52 3.69
C ARG A 23 -3.50 -7.31 4.51
N ASP A 24 -2.84 -6.18 4.30
CA ASP A 24 -3.18 -4.92 4.96
C ASP A 24 -4.49 -4.35 4.41
N PHE A 25 -4.80 -4.54 3.12
CA PHE A 25 -6.09 -4.17 2.54
C PHE A 25 -7.24 -4.94 3.18
N ALA A 26 -7.10 -6.27 3.31
CA ALA A 26 -8.10 -7.11 3.98
C ALA A 26 -8.25 -6.76 5.47
N PHE A 27 -7.15 -6.44 6.15
CA PHE A 27 -7.16 -5.99 7.53
C PHE A 27 -7.85 -4.62 7.65
N ALA A 28 -7.46 -3.64 6.83
CA ALA A 28 -8.05 -2.32 6.85
C ALA A 28 -9.55 -2.35 6.53
N LYS A 29 -9.99 -3.15 5.56
CA LYS A 29 -11.42 -3.39 5.33
C LYS A 29 -12.13 -4.01 6.52
N LYS A 30 -11.54 -5.03 7.13
CA LYS A 30 -12.13 -5.73 8.29
C LYS A 30 -12.27 -4.82 9.51
N TYR A 31 -11.32 -3.90 9.70
CA TYR A 31 -11.28 -2.99 10.85
C TYR A 31 -11.72 -1.55 10.51
N ALA A 32 -12.29 -1.33 9.32
CA ALA A 32 -12.70 -0.03 8.79
C ALA A 32 -11.62 1.07 8.97
N LEU A 33 -10.35 0.70 8.75
CA LEU A 33 -9.23 1.63 8.79
C LEU A 33 -9.18 2.42 7.48
N PRO A 34 -8.70 3.68 7.52
CA PRO A 34 -8.51 4.49 6.32
C PRO A 34 -7.51 3.83 5.37
N ILE A 35 -7.87 3.75 4.09
CA ILE A 35 -7.01 3.28 3.01
C ILE A 35 -6.75 4.46 2.09
N GLU A 36 -5.52 4.95 2.07
CA GLU A 36 -5.08 6.07 1.23
C GLU A 36 -4.19 5.56 0.11
N GLN A 37 -4.58 5.83 -1.13
CA GLN A 37 -3.77 5.50 -2.30
C GLN A 37 -2.57 6.44 -2.38
N VAL A 38 -1.37 5.87 -2.35
CA VAL A 38 -0.10 6.62 -2.46
C VAL A 38 0.70 6.28 -3.71
N VAL A 39 0.28 5.28 -4.48
CA VAL A 39 0.86 4.93 -5.78
C VAL A 39 -0.24 4.79 -6.84
N ALA A 40 -0.03 5.43 -8.00
CA ALA A 40 -0.89 5.31 -9.16
C ALA A 40 -0.12 4.69 -10.33
N LEU A 41 -0.79 3.83 -11.12
CA LEU A 41 -0.19 3.20 -12.29
C LEU A 41 -0.91 3.68 -13.56
N GLY A 42 -0.48 4.83 -14.08
CA GLY A 42 -1.12 5.50 -15.22
C GLY A 42 -2.60 5.78 -14.95
N ASP A 43 -3.46 5.51 -15.94
CA ASP A 43 -4.92 5.70 -15.85
C ASP A 43 -5.66 4.48 -15.27
N LYS A 44 -4.96 3.57 -14.56
CA LYS A 44 -5.64 2.40 -13.99
C LYS A 44 -6.61 2.84 -12.88
N PRO A 45 -7.88 2.39 -12.94
CA PRO A 45 -8.86 2.74 -11.94
C PRO A 45 -8.49 2.11 -10.59
N TYR A 46 -8.31 2.95 -9.59
CA TYR A 46 -8.14 2.52 -8.20
C TYR A 46 -9.50 2.47 -7.52
N SER A 47 -9.85 1.32 -6.94
CA SER A 47 -11.07 1.13 -6.18
C SER A 47 -10.77 0.45 -4.85
N LEU A 48 -11.42 0.94 -3.80
CA LEU A 48 -11.43 0.32 -2.49
C LEU A 48 -12.42 -0.86 -2.42
N ASP A 49 -13.19 -1.14 -3.47
CA ASP A 49 -14.18 -2.22 -3.47
C ASP A 49 -13.54 -3.59 -3.67
N ALA A 50 -12.50 -3.67 -4.49
CA ALA A 50 -11.78 -4.90 -4.78
C ALA A 50 -10.27 -4.67 -4.84
N TRP A 51 -9.52 -5.62 -4.28
CA TRP A 51 -8.07 -5.68 -4.45
C TRP A 51 -7.73 -5.93 -5.92
N GLN A 52 -6.72 -5.23 -6.44
CA GLN A 52 -6.18 -5.49 -7.76
C GLN A 52 -4.69 -5.80 -7.66
N GLU A 53 -4.21 -6.79 -8.42
CA GLU A 53 -2.81 -7.23 -8.38
C GLU A 53 -1.81 -6.10 -8.65
N TRP A 54 -2.19 -5.10 -9.46
CA TRP A 54 -1.32 -3.98 -9.78
C TRP A 54 -1.08 -3.04 -8.60
N TYR A 55 -1.88 -3.10 -7.53
CA TYR A 55 -1.67 -2.28 -6.33
C TYR A 55 -0.31 -2.57 -5.67
N GLY A 56 0.20 -3.80 -5.77
CA GLY A 56 1.53 -4.18 -5.30
C GLY A 56 2.66 -3.99 -6.34
N SER A 57 2.36 -3.45 -7.52
CA SER A 57 3.38 -3.25 -8.55
C SER A 57 4.33 -2.11 -8.21
N LYS A 58 5.61 -2.29 -8.54
CA LYS A 58 6.66 -1.28 -8.41
C LYS A 58 6.73 -0.32 -9.59
N ASP A 59 5.90 -0.53 -10.61
CA ASP A 59 5.91 0.28 -11.83
C ASP A 59 5.09 1.58 -11.70
N GLY A 60 4.52 1.85 -10.52
CA GLY A 60 3.69 3.01 -10.28
C GLY A 60 4.48 4.28 -9.94
N VAL A 61 3.78 5.41 -9.99
CA VAL A 61 4.27 6.72 -9.57
C VAL A 61 3.65 7.09 -8.23
N CYS A 62 4.44 7.74 -7.38
CA CYS A 62 3.97 8.25 -6.10
C CYS A 62 2.94 9.38 -6.31
N ILE A 63 1.84 9.28 -5.58
CA ILE A 63 0.79 10.30 -5.47
C ILE A 63 0.48 10.50 -3.98
N ASN A 64 -0.09 11.64 -3.58
CA ASN A 64 -0.41 11.94 -2.17
C ASN A 64 0.78 11.77 -1.19
N SER A 65 2.00 11.85 -1.71
CA SER A 65 3.29 11.65 -1.03
C SER A 65 4.09 12.97 -0.93
N GLY A 66 3.46 14.10 -1.25
CA GLY A 66 4.01 15.45 -1.07
C GLY A 66 5.22 15.68 -1.97
N LYS A 67 6.43 15.77 -1.37
CA LYS A 67 7.66 16.04 -2.13
C LYS A 67 8.05 14.90 -3.08
N TYR A 68 7.46 13.73 -2.93
CA TYR A 68 7.69 12.56 -3.77
C TYR A 68 6.63 12.40 -4.86
N ASP A 69 5.62 13.29 -4.93
CA ASP A 69 4.58 13.22 -5.95
C ASP A 69 5.16 13.31 -7.36
N GLY A 70 4.73 12.38 -8.23
CA GLY A 70 5.20 12.26 -9.61
C GLY A 70 6.54 11.54 -9.78
N LEU A 71 7.19 11.09 -8.69
CA LEU A 71 8.39 10.26 -8.78
C LEU A 71 8.01 8.79 -8.99
N GLY A 72 8.74 8.12 -9.89
CA GLY A 72 8.68 6.65 -10.01
C GLY A 72 9.47 5.97 -8.90
N TYR A 73 9.28 4.66 -8.75
CA TYR A 73 9.91 3.85 -7.70
C TYR A 73 11.42 4.12 -7.54
N GLU A 74 12.21 4.12 -8.62
CA GLU A 74 13.67 4.35 -8.53
C GLU A 74 14.04 5.77 -8.07
N ALA A 75 13.19 6.77 -8.29
CA ALA A 75 13.44 8.15 -7.89
C ALA A 75 12.93 8.46 -6.47
N ALA A 76 12.10 7.58 -5.90
CA ALA A 76 11.52 7.70 -4.56
C ALA A 76 12.21 6.82 -3.50
N VAL A 77 13.19 5.99 -3.89
CA VAL A 77 14.04 5.18 -3.00
C VAL A 77 15.12 6.03 -2.33
#